data_AF-A0A7V4LG94-F1
#
_entry.id   AF-A0A7V4LG94-F1
#
_cell.length_a   1.000
_cell.length_b   1.000
_cell.length_c   1.000
_cell.angle_alpha   90.00
_cell.angle_beta   90.00
_cell.angle_gamma   90.00
#
_symmetry.space_group_name_H-M   'P 1'
#
loop_
_entity.id
_entity.type
_entity.pdbx_description
1 polymer ?
#
loop_
_entity_poly.entity_id
_entity_poly.type
_entity_poly.pdbx_seq_one_letter_code
_entity_poly.pdbx_strand_id
1 'polypeptide(L)'
;MGQRYPVRAIVHIHTEASNGLASEMDEMIGGAIREALGRDTRVTWSECFTPVSRLAALLGDPGDPEAVGLVCITDHMNHRSHRLPGALLRAAAADHRLAAGAEVACVERDIDGEYRKAPEVLVYGGPEPVEGPFGRYYGLTQALVDELFAECRAPGLPRVQTTRVLEFCRERRLACALAHPFDGHFLSLEATLDVISRGRFIETVNGGFPAASTRFLEDFIGFQNRVASGWRLDGASALRWPLARRVAERILAERRPPLHPWGGSDAHSHDFDRVTVRFLADRPAPAAGDLFRAMIERPVEALLIDGTFQVQGRPGTAWSVLDDVVRIVVRNLWRNRGEIGGLRAASRTIRGARRVVAEELGRRDCRQAELLAAAARELDFARILSRMVLRPAEVAPSRRLRLAGVV
;
A
#
# COMPACT_ATOMS: atom_id res chain seq x y z
N MET A 1 21.97 18.48 16.42
CA MET A 1 20.85 18.09 15.54
C MET A 1 20.11 19.37 15.19
N GLY A 2 19.92 19.65 13.89
CA GLY A 2 19.18 20.83 13.45
C GLY A 2 17.70 20.77 13.84
N GLN A 3 17.02 21.90 13.78
CA GLN A 3 15.57 21.98 13.98
C GLN A 3 14.86 21.09 12.94
N ARG A 4 13.89 20.28 13.38
CA ARG A 4 13.05 19.43 12.51
C ARG A 4 11.62 19.97 12.51
N TYR A 5 10.95 19.85 11.38
CA TYR A 5 9.63 20.44 11.14
C TYR A 5 8.61 19.33 10.88
N PRO A 6 7.63 19.08 11.76
CA PRO A 6 6.63 18.07 11.54
C PRO A 6 5.70 18.46 10.39
N VAL A 7 5.44 17.53 9.48
CA VAL A 7 4.56 17.70 8.33
C VAL A 7 3.64 16.50 8.22
N ARG A 8 2.34 16.76 8.05
CA ARG A 8 1.34 15.72 7.81
C ARG A 8 1.30 15.39 6.31
N ALA A 9 1.56 14.13 5.97
CA ALA A 9 1.57 13.63 4.60
C ALA A 9 0.47 12.58 4.37
N ILE A 10 -0.26 12.71 3.26
CA ILE A 10 -1.13 11.66 2.71
C ILE A 10 -0.33 10.97 1.61
N VAL A 11 -0.06 9.66 1.73
CA VAL A 11 0.91 8.96 0.86
C VAL A 11 0.34 7.76 0.12
N HIS A 12 -0.94 7.45 0.22
CA HIS A 12 -1.58 6.42 -0.59
C HIS A 12 -3.01 6.86 -0.81
N ILE A 13 -3.36 7.26 -2.03
CA ILE A 13 -4.66 7.82 -2.36
C ILE A 13 -4.94 7.70 -3.86
N HIS A 14 -6.21 7.50 -4.20
CA HIS A 14 -6.67 7.26 -5.55
C HIS A 14 -7.45 8.43 -6.12
N THR A 15 -7.38 8.58 -7.44
CA THR A 15 -8.17 9.54 -8.20
C THR A 15 -9.06 8.82 -9.20
N GLU A 16 -9.86 9.58 -9.94
CA GLU A 16 -10.65 9.03 -11.05
C GLU A 16 -9.82 8.34 -12.15
N ALA A 17 -8.49 8.47 -12.13
CA ALA A 17 -7.61 7.78 -13.06
C ALA A 17 -7.32 6.33 -12.67
N SER A 18 -7.54 5.93 -11.41
CA SER A 18 -7.53 4.52 -11.00
C SER A 18 -8.61 3.71 -11.72
N ASN A 19 -9.68 4.36 -12.20
CA ASN A 19 -10.79 3.69 -12.86
C ASN A 19 -10.41 3.01 -14.19
N GLY A 20 -11.08 1.91 -14.53
CA GLY A 20 -11.00 1.24 -15.82
C GLY A 20 -10.35 -0.14 -15.73
N LEU A 21 -9.59 -0.54 -16.77
CA LEU A 21 -8.98 -1.87 -16.88
C LEU A 21 -7.99 -2.23 -15.75
N ALA A 22 -7.68 -1.28 -14.86
CA ALA A 22 -6.88 -1.48 -13.68
C ALA A 22 -7.55 -2.44 -12.68
N SER A 23 -8.86 -2.27 -12.45
CA SER A 23 -9.64 -3.05 -11.48
C SER A 23 -10.20 -4.34 -12.07
N GLU A 24 -10.03 -5.46 -11.37
CA GLU A 24 -10.68 -6.74 -11.74
C GLU A 24 -12.21 -6.68 -11.53
N MET A 25 -12.68 -5.79 -10.66
CA MET A 25 -14.11 -5.61 -10.40
C MET A 25 -14.86 -4.99 -11.58
N ASP A 26 -14.21 -4.19 -12.41
CA ASP A 26 -14.81 -3.54 -13.58
C ASP A 26 -15.40 -4.56 -14.56
N GLU A 27 -14.65 -5.64 -14.85
CA GLU A 27 -15.11 -6.70 -15.75
C GLU A 27 -16.24 -7.53 -15.13
N MET A 28 -16.14 -7.85 -13.85
CA MET A 28 -17.16 -8.64 -13.13
C MET A 28 -18.49 -7.88 -13.04
N ILE A 29 -18.43 -6.59 -12.67
CA ILE A 29 -19.61 -5.74 -12.57
C ILE A 29 -20.18 -5.45 -13.95
N GLY A 30 -19.33 -5.15 -14.95
CA GLY A 30 -19.76 -4.99 -16.34
C GLY A 30 -20.49 -6.24 -16.86
N GLY A 31 -19.99 -7.43 -16.55
CA GLY A 31 -20.64 -8.71 -16.85
C GLY A 31 -22.03 -8.85 -16.22
N ALA A 32 -22.13 -8.61 -14.91
CA ALA A 32 -23.40 -8.71 -14.19
C ALA A 32 -24.44 -7.68 -14.67
N ILE A 33 -23.99 -6.49 -15.07
CA ILE A 33 -24.91 -5.49 -15.61
C ILE A 33 -25.40 -5.88 -17.00
N ARG A 34 -24.53 -6.40 -17.88
CA ARG A 34 -24.94 -6.94 -19.19
C ARG A 34 -25.95 -8.07 -19.03
N GLU A 35 -25.72 -8.98 -18.09
CA GLU A 35 -26.67 -10.06 -17.74
C GLU A 35 -28.01 -9.47 -17.27
N ALA A 36 -27.98 -8.50 -16.37
CA ALA A 36 -29.19 -7.86 -15.82
C ALA A 36 -30.00 -7.08 -16.87
N LEU A 37 -29.33 -6.49 -17.86
CA LEU A 37 -29.94 -5.70 -18.93
C LEU A 37 -30.35 -6.56 -20.13
N GLY A 38 -29.77 -7.75 -20.31
CA GLY A 38 -30.07 -8.64 -21.44
C GLY A 38 -29.60 -8.09 -22.79
N ARG A 39 -28.65 -7.16 -22.79
CA ARG A 39 -28.08 -6.51 -23.97
C ARG A 39 -26.62 -6.14 -23.72
N ASP A 40 -25.84 -6.05 -24.80
CA ASP A 40 -24.44 -5.63 -24.74
C ASP A 40 -24.34 -4.11 -24.55
N THR A 41 -24.52 -3.68 -23.30
CA THR A 41 -24.42 -2.27 -22.91
C THR A 41 -22.98 -1.95 -22.50
N ARG A 42 -22.41 -0.89 -23.07
CA ARG A 42 -21.12 -0.34 -22.66
C ARG A 42 -21.28 0.43 -21.34
N VAL A 43 -21.29 -0.31 -20.24
CA VAL A 43 -21.32 0.26 -18.89
C VAL A 43 -19.90 0.63 -18.47
N THR A 44 -19.72 1.85 -17.99
CA THR A 44 -18.46 2.27 -17.37
C THR A 44 -18.60 2.15 -15.86
N TRP A 45 -17.80 1.30 -15.24
CA TRP A 45 -17.65 1.28 -13.78
C TRP A 45 -16.49 2.21 -13.37
N SER A 46 -16.56 2.73 -12.16
CA SER A 46 -15.54 3.59 -11.58
C SER A 46 -15.50 3.29 -10.09
N GLU A 47 -14.36 2.84 -9.60
CA GLU A 47 -14.10 2.60 -8.18
C GLU A 47 -13.74 3.88 -7.43
N CYS A 48 -13.30 4.92 -8.13
CA CYS A 48 -12.94 6.21 -7.57
C CYS A 48 -13.62 7.37 -8.31
N PHE A 49 -14.08 8.36 -7.57
CA PHE A 49 -14.71 9.57 -8.12
C PHE A 49 -14.04 10.84 -7.61
N THR A 50 -12.81 10.73 -7.17
CA THR A 50 -12.07 11.81 -6.55
C THR A 50 -11.29 12.56 -7.63
N PRO A 51 -11.68 13.81 -7.98
CA PRO A 51 -10.91 14.59 -8.92
C PRO A 51 -9.62 15.07 -8.25
N VAL A 52 -8.55 15.16 -9.03
CA VAL A 52 -7.23 15.63 -8.56
C VAL A 52 -7.32 16.99 -7.86
N SER A 53 -8.18 17.89 -8.35
CA SER A 53 -8.39 19.22 -7.75
C SER A 53 -8.88 19.17 -6.31
N ARG A 54 -9.67 18.15 -5.94
CA ARG A 54 -10.12 17.96 -4.56
C ARG A 54 -8.96 17.57 -3.65
N LEU A 55 -8.00 16.79 -4.15
CA LEU A 55 -6.81 16.40 -3.39
C LEU A 55 -5.83 17.55 -3.26
N ALA A 56 -5.64 18.33 -4.32
CA ALA A 56 -4.85 19.55 -4.26
C ALA A 56 -5.42 20.54 -3.23
N ALA A 57 -6.76 20.63 -3.10
CA ALA A 57 -7.41 21.47 -2.12
C ALA A 57 -7.26 20.99 -0.65
N LEU A 58 -6.75 19.77 -0.42
CA LEU A 58 -6.41 19.31 0.94
C LEU A 58 -5.13 19.96 1.46
N LEU A 59 -4.23 20.38 0.56
CA LEU A 59 -3.00 21.05 0.95
C LEU A 59 -3.34 22.37 1.64
N GLY A 60 -3.09 22.43 2.94
CA GLY A 60 -3.40 23.60 3.75
C GLY A 60 -2.28 24.64 3.74
N ASP A 61 -2.42 25.61 4.65
CA ASP A 61 -1.41 26.65 4.87
C ASP A 61 -0.11 25.99 5.40
N PRO A 62 1.05 26.18 4.75
CA PRO A 62 2.34 25.72 5.25
C PRO A 62 2.70 26.19 6.66
N GLY A 63 2.07 27.26 7.17
CA GLY A 63 2.26 27.77 8.52
C GLY A 63 1.46 27.04 9.61
N ASP A 64 0.47 26.23 9.24
CA ASP A 64 -0.37 25.46 10.17
C ASP A 64 0.22 24.04 10.35
N PRO A 65 0.70 23.68 11.55
CA PRO A 65 1.26 22.35 11.80
C PRO A 65 0.24 21.20 11.69
N GLU A 66 -1.07 21.50 11.76
CA GLU A 66 -2.14 20.49 11.61
C GLU A 66 -2.59 20.33 10.15
N ALA A 67 -2.18 21.25 9.27
CA ALA A 67 -2.50 21.18 7.85
C ALA A 67 -1.80 20.01 7.16
N VAL A 68 -2.46 19.47 6.13
CA VAL A 68 -1.82 18.53 5.20
C VAL A 68 -0.77 19.30 4.41
N GLY A 69 0.50 18.95 4.61
CA GLY A 69 1.62 19.59 3.94
C GLY A 69 2.12 18.84 2.72
N LEU A 70 1.78 17.55 2.55
CA LEU A 70 2.16 16.74 1.40
C LEU A 70 1.03 15.78 0.98
N VAL A 71 0.87 15.58 -0.32
CA VAL A 71 -0.06 14.60 -0.90
C VAL A 71 0.64 13.83 -2.02
N CYS A 72 0.78 12.51 -1.87
CA CYS A 72 1.31 11.61 -2.89
C CYS A 72 0.18 10.72 -3.41
N ILE A 73 -0.21 10.93 -4.66
CA ILE A 73 -1.28 10.17 -5.34
C ILE A 73 -0.67 8.92 -5.96
N THR A 74 -1.35 7.78 -5.83
CA THR A 74 -0.86 6.48 -6.31
C THR A 74 -1.99 5.74 -7.02
N ASP A 75 -2.34 6.18 -8.22
CA ASP A 75 -3.44 5.56 -8.98
C ASP A 75 -3.11 4.11 -9.37
N HIS A 76 -4.13 3.25 -9.45
CA HIS A 76 -3.97 1.84 -9.82
C HIS A 76 -3.41 1.68 -11.24
N MET A 77 -2.42 0.81 -11.39
CA MET A 77 -1.79 0.47 -12.66
C MET A 77 -1.58 -1.04 -12.81
N ASN A 78 -1.80 -1.53 -14.03
CA ASN A 78 -1.51 -2.92 -14.38
C ASN A 78 -1.05 -3.07 -15.85
N HIS A 79 -0.77 -4.31 -16.25
CA HIS A 79 -0.29 -4.63 -17.59
C HIS A 79 -1.26 -4.24 -18.73
N ARG A 80 -2.55 -4.07 -18.46
CA ARG A 80 -3.57 -3.64 -19.44
C ARG A 80 -3.67 -2.11 -19.53
N SER A 81 -3.38 -1.41 -18.43
CA SER A 81 -3.49 0.04 -18.32
C SER A 81 -2.53 0.58 -17.27
N HIS A 82 -1.51 1.32 -17.71
CA HIS A 82 -0.49 1.96 -16.85
C HIS A 82 -0.14 3.35 -17.39
N ARG A 83 -1.12 4.26 -17.43
CA ARG A 83 -0.94 5.63 -17.94
C ARG A 83 -1.11 6.64 -16.82
N LEU A 84 -0.17 7.58 -16.73
CA LEU A 84 -0.28 8.72 -15.84
C LEU A 84 -1.29 9.73 -16.42
N PRO A 85 -2.33 10.13 -15.66
CA PRO A 85 -3.36 11.02 -16.16
C PRO A 85 -2.84 12.46 -16.25
N GLY A 86 -3.14 13.15 -17.36
CA GLY A 86 -2.65 14.52 -17.57
C GLY A 86 -3.14 15.54 -16.52
N ALA A 87 -4.31 15.29 -15.90
CA ALA A 87 -4.81 16.13 -14.80
C ALA A 87 -3.93 16.03 -13.54
N LEU A 88 -3.43 14.82 -13.21
CA LEU A 88 -2.49 14.61 -12.11
C LEU A 88 -1.17 15.32 -12.39
N LEU A 89 -0.62 15.13 -13.60
CA LEU A 89 0.66 15.73 -13.98
C LEU A 89 0.60 17.27 -13.95
N ARG A 90 -0.53 17.88 -14.37
CA ARG A 90 -0.73 19.33 -14.25
C ARG A 90 -0.77 19.79 -12.79
N ALA A 91 -1.47 19.06 -11.92
CA ALA A 91 -1.54 19.42 -10.51
C ALA A 91 -0.18 19.27 -9.81
N ALA A 92 0.55 18.19 -10.09
CA ALA A 92 1.90 17.95 -9.57
C ALA A 92 2.92 19.00 -10.05
N ALA A 93 2.77 19.49 -11.29
CA ALA A 93 3.61 20.58 -11.80
C ALA A 93 3.26 21.95 -11.19
N ALA A 94 2.02 22.13 -10.71
CA ALA A 94 1.57 23.37 -10.11
C ALA A 94 1.93 23.51 -8.62
N ASP A 95 2.10 22.40 -7.90
CA ASP A 95 2.44 22.40 -6.47
C ASP A 95 3.48 21.31 -6.14
N HIS A 96 4.64 21.73 -5.63
CA HIS A 96 5.76 20.85 -5.27
C HIS A 96 5.48 19.91 -4.09
N ARG A 97 4.37 20.12 -3.38
CA ARG A 97 3.89 19.27 -2.28
C ARG A 97 3.01 18.11 -2.77
N LEU A 98 2.61 18.15 -4.04
CA LEU A 98 1.80 17.15 -4.73
C LEU A 98 2.74 16.24 -5.55
N ALA A 99 2.63 14.92 -5.40
CA ALA A 99 3.38 13.97 -6.20
C ALA A 99 2.50 12.98 -6.97
N ALA A 100 2.99 12.59 -8.15
CA ALA A 100 2.36 11.65 -9.07
C ALA A 100 3.06 10.28 -9.02
N GLY A 101 2.52 9.34 -8.23
CA GLY A 101 2.98 7.96 -8.12
C GLY A 101 2.05 6.95 -8.82
N ALA A 102 2.28 5.68 -8.54
CA ALA A 102 1.50 4.55 -9.05
C ALA A 102 1.35 3.48 -7.98
N GLU A 103 0.18 2.86 -7.92
CA GLU A 103 0.00 1.58 -7.24
C GLU A 103 0.01 0.45 -8.26
N VAL A 104 1.04 -0.38 -8.20
CA VAL A 104 1.30 -1.40 -9.22
C VAL A 104 0.73 -2.74 -8.79
N ALA A 105 -0.27 -3.22 -9.53
CA ALA A 105 -0.83 -4.55 -9.34
C ALA A 105 0.19 -5.64 -9.71
N CYS A 106 0.50 -6.51 -8.75
CA CYS A 106 1.58 -7.49 -8.88
C CYS A 106 1.11 -8.94 -8.75
N VAL A 107 1.95 -9.84 -9.26
CA VAL A 107 1.92 -11.27 -8.94
C VAL A 107 3.21 -11.71 -8.26
N GLU A 108 3.21 -12.86 -7.62
CA GLU A 108 4.42 -13.47 -7.08
C GLU A 108 4.31 -15.00 -7.16
N ARG A 109 5.47 -15.65 -7.24
CA ARG A 109 5.56 -17.10 -7.22
C ARG A 109 5.38 -17.60 -5.79
N ASP A 110 4.42 -18.49 -5.59
CA ASP A 110 4.15 -19.10 -4.28
C ASP A 110 5.03 -20.34 -4.03
N ILE A 111 4.85 -20.97 -2.86
CA ILE A 111 5.63 -22.13 -2.41
C ILE A 111 5.48 -23.38 -3.28
N ASP A 112 4.36 -23.52 -4.00
CA ASP A 112 4.13 -24.61 -4.95
C ASP A 112 4.62 -24.29 -6.37
N GLY A 113 5.19 -23.10 -6.57
CA GLY A 113 5.75 -22.67 -7.83
C GLY A 113 4.76 -21.96 -8.76
N GLU A 114 3.48 -21.87 -8.40
CA GLU A 114 2.45 -21.15 -9.17
C GLU A 114 2.50 -19.65 -8.92
N TYR A 115 2.16 -18.85 -9.94
CA TYR A 115 2.05 -17.41 -9.81
C TYR A 115 0.65 -16.99 -9.36
N ARG A 116 0.57 -16.22 -8.28
CA ARG A 116 -0.69 -15.73 -7.70
C ARG A 116 -0.65 -14.22 -7.54
N LYS A 117 -1.82 -13.59 -7.41
CA LYS A 117 -1.89 -12.18 -7.02
C LYS A 117 -1.16 -11.99 -5.70
N ALA A 118 -0.33 -10.96 -5.65
CA ALA A 118 0.55 -10.64 -4.55
C ALA A 118 0.27 -9.20 -4.06
N PRO A 119 0.82 -8.80 -2.90
CA PRO A 119 0.79 -7.41 -2.47
C PRO A 119 1.26 -6.46 -3.57
N GLU A 120 0.55 -5.34 -3.69
CA GLU A 120 0.83 -4.29 -4.66
C GLU A 120 2.01 -3.43 -4.19
N VAL A 121 2.62 -2.68 -5.10
CA VAL A 121 3.73 -1.80 -4.78
C VAL A 121 3.34 -0.36 -5.07
N LEU A 122 3.36 0.49 -4.03
CA LEU A 122 3.29 1.93 -4.17
C LEU A 122 4.66 2.41 -4.65
N VAL A 123 4.71 3.02 -5.84
CA VAL A 123 5.92 3.62 -6.41
C VAL A 123 5.70 5.12 -6.52
N TYR A 124 6.51 5.90 -5.82
CA TYR A 124 6.33 7.35 -5.72
C TYR A 124 7.18 8.12 -6.71
N GLY A 125 8.48 7.81 -6.79
CA GLY A 125 9.44 8.56 -7.61
C GLY A 125 10.78 8.78 -6.90
N GLY A 126 11.68 9.53 -7.54
CA GLY A 126 12.99 9.91 -7.00
C GLY A 126 12.94 11.23 -6.18
N PRO A 127 14.03 11.58 -5.49
CA PRO A 127 14.09 12.79 -4.66
C PRO A 127 14.15 14.09 -5.46
N GLU A 128 14.54 14.01 -6.74
CA GLU A 128 14.65 15.15 -7.64
C GLU A 128 13.40 15.25 -8.53
N PRO A 129 12.95 16.47 -8.86
CA PRO A 129 11.82 16.65 -9.76
C PRO A 129 12.22 16.25 -11.19
N VAL A 130 11.26 15.70 -11.92
CA VAL A 130 11.41 15.24 -13.30
C VAL A 130 10.77 16.23 -14.27
N GLU A 131 11.26 16.25 -15.51
CA GLU A 131 10.65 17.05 -16.58
C GLU A 131 9.40 16.35 -17.12
N GLY A 132 8.31 17.10 -17.21
CA GLY A 132 7.00 16.63 -17.63
C GLY A 132 6.38 17.40 -18.78
N PRO A 133 5.28 16.89 -19.35
CA PRO A 133 4.54 17.58 -20.41
C PRO A 133 3.92 18.92 -19.98
N PHE A 134 3.80 19.17 -18.67
CA PHE A 134 3.20 20.39 -18.11
C PHE A 134 4.17 21.18 -17.22
N GLY A 135 5.47 20.83 -17.23
CA GLY A 135 6.48 21.41 -16.37
C GLY A 135 7.12 20.38 -15.43
N ARG A 136 7.98 20.87 -14.53
CA ARG A 136 8.69 20.07 -13.53
C ARG A 136 7.77 19.64 -12.40
N TYR A 137 7.84 18.38 -11.98
CA TYR A 137 7.06 17.86 -10.87
C TYR A 137 7.81 16.74 -10.13
N TYR A 138 7.35 16.39 -8.93
CA TYR A 138 7.84 15.22 -8.20
C TYR A 138 6.96 14.00 -8.50
N GLY A 139 7.57 12.86 -8.83
CA GLY A 139 6.82 11.66 -9.12
C GLY A 139 7.49 10.73 -10.13
N LEU A 140 6.66 9.91 -10.77
CA LEU A 140 7.01 9.05 -11.89
C LEU A 140 6.80 9.76 -13.22
N THR A 141 7.69 9.50 -14.18
CA THR A 141 7.43 9.80 -15.60
C THR A 141 6.74 8.62 -16.28
N GLN A 142 6.03 8.88 -17.37
CA GLN A 142 5.42 7.80 -18.16
C GLN A 142 6.48 6.83 -18.69
N ALA A 143 7.66 7.33 -19.08
CA ALA A 143 8.75 6.48 -19.55
C ALA A 143 9.24 5.49 -18.47
N LEU A 144 9.33 5.95 -17.22
CA LEU A 144 9.72 5.10 -16.09
C LEU A 144 8.66 4.05 -15.76
N VAL A 145 7.37 4.39 -15.91
CA VAL A 145 6.26 3.43 -15.77
C VAL A 145 6.32 2.38 -16.88
N ASP A 146 6.49 2.80 -18.14
CA ASP A 146 6.57 1.90 -19.29
C ASP A 146 7.78 0.93 -19.15
N GLU A 147 8.91 1.43 -18.65
CA GLU A 147 10.11 0.65 -18.34
C GLU A 147 9.86 -0.37 -17.21
N LEU A 148 9.21 0.03 -16.11
CA LEU A 148 8.84 -0.87 -15.02
C LEU A 148 8.00 -2.06 -15.55
N PHE A 149 6.98 -1.80 -16.36
CA PHE A 149 6.13 -2.84 -16.94
C PHE A 149 6.81 -3.68 -18.02
N ALA A 150 7.92 -3.21 -18.59
CA ALA A 150 8.75 -3.98 -19.51
C ALA A 150 9.70 -4.92 -18.78
N GLU A 151 10.42 -4.42 -17.77
CA GLU A 151 11.50 -5.13 -17.09
C GLU A 151 10.99 -6.06 -15.96
N CYS A 152 9.92 -5.67 -15.27
CA CYS A 152 9.50 -6.36 -14.05
C CYS A 152 8.53 -7.52 -14.29
N ARG A 153 8.29 -7.95 -15.54
CA ARG A 153 7.34 -9.04 -15.84
C ARG A 153 7.74 -10.34 -15.18
N ALA A 154 6.76 -11.08 -14.67
CA ALA A 154 6.96 -12.45 -14.23
C ALA A 154 7.26 -13.35 -15.46
N PRO A 155 8.16 -14.33 -15.33
CA PRO A 155 8.45 -15.29 -16.39
C PRO A 155 7.20 -15.90 -17.02
N GLY A 156 7.03 -15.75 -18.34
CA GLY A 156 5.90 -16.29 -19.08
C GLY A 156 4.56 -15.59 -18.87
N LEU A 157 4.51 -14.49 -18.13
CA LEU A 157 3.28 -13.75 -17.83
C LEU A 157 3.39 -12.27 -18.24
N PRO A 158 2.28 -11.63 -18.64
CA PRO A 158 2.26 -10.20 -18.91
C PRO A 158 2.26 -9.35 -17.62
N ARG A 159 1.98 -9.96 -16.46
CA ARG A 159 1.88 -9.29 -15.16
C ARG A 159 3.27 -9.09 -14.54
N VAL A 160 3.47 -8.01 -13.80
CA VAL A 160 4.73 -7.72 -13.11
C VAL A 160 4.85 -8.48 -11.79
N GLN A 161 6.08 -8.83 -11.42
CA GLN A 161 6.41 -9.60 -10.23
C GLN A 161 6.76 -8.65 -9.07
N THR A 162 6.16 -8.82 -7.88
CA THR A 162 6.39 -7.93 -6.73
C THR A 162 7.88 -7.78 -6.41
N THR A 163 8.61 -8.90 -6.31
CA THR A 163 10.05 -8.87 -6.01
C THR A 163 10.86 -8.07 -7.04
N ARG A 164 10.55 -8.22 -8.34
CA ARG A 164 11.24 -7.48 -9.42
C ARG A 164 10.94 -5.98 -9.36
N VAL A 165 9.70 -5.61 -9.04
CA VAL A 165 9.33 -4.20 -8.88
C VAL A 165 10.08 -3.56 -7.70
N LEU A 166 10.21 -4.25 -6.57
CA LEU A 166 11.00 -3.76 -5.43
C LEU A 166 12.49 -3.60 -5.78
N GLU A 167 13.06 -4.56 -6.51
CA GLU A 167 14.45 -4.49 -7.00
C GLU A 167 14.65 -3.33 -7.98
N PHE A 168 13.75 -3.17 -8.94
CA PHE A 168 13.73 -2.04 -9.87
C PHE A 168 13.69 -0.70 -9.13
N CYS A 169 12.81 -0.54 -8.14
CA CYS A 169 12.73 0.67 -7.34
C CYS A 169 14.04 0.95 -6.60
N ARG A 170 14.69 -0.08 -6.04
CA ARG A 170 15.98 0.07 -5.38
C ARG A 170 17.09 0.50 -6.35
N GLU A 171 17.18 -0.14 -7.52
CA GLU A 171 18.19 0.15 -8.54
C GLU A 171 18.05 1.57 -9.11
N ARG A 172 16.81 1.99 -9.34
CA ARG A 172 16.47 3.33 -9.85
C ARG A 172 16.36 4.40 -8.76
N ARG A 173 16.63 4.05 -7.49
CA ARG A 173 16.51 4.94 -6.33
C ARG A 173 15.14 5.62 -6.26
N LEU A 174 14.08 4.84 -6.37
CA LEU A 174 12.70 5.27 -6.25
C LEU A 174 12.20 4.99 -4.83
N ALA A 175 11.49 5.94 -4.26
CA ALA A 175 10.74 5.73 -3.04
C ALA A 175 9.56 4.80 -3.34
N CYS A 176 9.44 3.72 -2.57
CA CYS A 176 8.36 2.75 -2.71
C CYS A 176 7.95 2.15 -1.36
N ALA A 177 6.74 1.61 -1.30
CA ALA A 177 6.21 0.84 -0.18
C ALA A 177 5.41 -0.36 -0.68
N LEU A 178 5.32 -1.42 0.12
CA LEU A 178 4.34 -2.48 -0.12
C LEU A 178 2.97 -2.02 0.36
N ALA A 179 2.01 -2.00 -0.55
CA ALA A 179 0.62 -1.68 -0.27
C ALA A 179 -0.10 -2.90 0.32
N HIS A 180 -0.99 -2.62 1.26
CA HIS A 180 -1.94 -3.53 1.87
C HIS A 180 -1.61 -5.05 1.74
N PRO A 181 -0.53 -5.53 2.38
CA PRO A 181 0.03 -6.85 2.14
C PRO A 181 -0.80 -8.03 2.71
N PHE A 182 -2.00 -7.77 3.23
CA PHE A 182 -2.99 -8.77 3.63
C PHE A 182 -4.37 -8.57 2.99
N ASP A 183 -4.49 -7.68 2.00
CA ASP A 183 -5.72 -7.47 1.23
C ASP A 183 -5.59 -8.08 -0.17
N GLY A 184 -6.66 -8.72 -0.64
CA GLY A 184 -6.88 -9.02 -2.05
C GLY A 184 -5.88 -9.94 -2.75
N HIS A 185 -4.88 -10.49 -2.07
CA HIS A 185 -3.84 -11.38 -2.63
C HIS A 185 -4.09 -12.87 -2.29
N PHE A 186 -3.46 -13.78 -3.04
CA PHE A 186 -3.74 -15.22 -2.97
C PHE A 186 -2.52 -16.08 -2.57
N LEU A 187 -1.40 -15.46 -2.25
CA LEU A 187 -0.20 -16.16 -1.75
C LEU A 187 -0.47 -16.95 -0.46
N SER A 188 0.27 -18.04 -0.25
CA SER A 188 0.39 -18.69 1.05
C SER A 188 0.98 -17.73 2.10
N LEU A 189 0.78 -18.01 3.39
CA LEU A 189 1.34 -17.20 4.47
C LEU A 189 2.87 -17.11 4.37
N GLU A 190 3.55 -18.21 4.10
CA GLU A 190 5.02 -18.22 3.97
C GLU A 190 5.49 -17.33 2.82
N ALA A 191 4.88 -17.45 1.62
CA ALA A 191 5.22 -16.59 0.49
C ALA A 191 4.88 -15.11 0.75
N THR A 192 3.78 -14.84 1.44
CA THR A 192 3.38 -13.47 1.83
C THR A 192 4.43 -12.84 2.75
N LEU A 193 4.87 -13.55 3.79
CA LEU A 193 5.92 -13.08 4.70
C LEU A 193 7.27 -12.91 3.99
N ASP A 194 7.56 -13.77 3.00
CA ASP A 194 8.75 -13.61 2.16
C ASP A 194 8.74 -12.27 1.42
N VAL A 195 7.63 -11.96 0.74
CA VAL A 195 7.46 -10.70 0.01
C VAL A 195 7.59 -9.51 0.94
N ILE A 196 6.86 -9.50 2.07
CA ILE A 196 6.89 -8.40 3.04
C ILE A 196 8.32 -8.14 3.49
N SER A 197 9.07 -9.19 3.79
CA SER A 197 10.42 -9.07 4.31
C SER A 197 11.48 -8.54 3.33
N ARG A 198 11.16 -8.50 2.02
CA ARG A 198 11.99 -7.88 0.98
C ARG A 198 11.75 -6.37 0.86
N GLY A 199 10.62 -5.90 1.38
CA GLY A 199 10.27 -4.48 1.38
C GLY A 199 11.16 -3.65 2.31
N ARG A 200 10.94 -2.34 2.26
CA ARG A 200 11.55 -1.38 3.20
C ARG A 200 10.50 -0.64 4.00
N PHE A 201 9.44 -0.19 3.32
CA PHE A 201 8.25 0.41 3.91
C PHE A 201 7.07 -0.51 3.65
N ILE A 202 6.35 -0.87 4.70
CA ILE A 202 5.23 -1.81 4.64
C ILE A 202 4.01 -1.10 5.16
N GLU A 203 2.97 -0.98 4.34
CA GLU A 203 1.70 -0.43 4.80
C GLU A 203 1.08 -1.35 5.87
N THR A 204 1.16 -0.92 7.13
CA THR A 204 0.61 -1.66 8.28
C THR A 204 -0.77 -1.16 8.67
N VAL A 205 -1.05 0.10 8.38
CA VAL A 205 -2.34 0.73 8.58
C VAL A 205 -2.82 1.26 7.24
N ASN A 206 -3.92 0.71 6.77
CA ASN A 206 -4.66 1.14 5.60
C ASN A 206 -6.10 1.37 6.06
N GLY A 207 -6.77 2.37 5.49
CA GLY A 207 -8.15 2.65 5.88
C GLY A 207 -9.21 1.69 5.33
N GLY A 208 -8.84 0.63 4.60
CA GLY A 208 -9.69 -0.50 4.24
C GLY A 208 -9.50 -1.74 5.14
N PHE A 209 -8.47 -1.77 6.00
CA PHE A 209 -8.08 -2.98 6.74
C PHE A 209 -8.86 -3.25 8.03
N PRO A 210 -9.06 -4.53 8.40
CA PRO A 210 -9.40 -4.89 9.77
C PRO A 210 -8.18 -4.73 10.69
N ALA A 211 -8.42 -4.27 11.92
CA ALA A 211 -7.39 -4.05 12.93
C ALA A 211 -6.54 -5.31 13.27
N ALA A 212 -7.05 -6.52 12.99
CA ALA A 212 -6.31 -7.76 13.20
C ALA A 212 -5.09 -7.88 12.26
N SER A 213 -5.23 -7.46 10.99
CA SER A 213 -4.11 -7.47 10.04
C SER A 213 -3.04 -6.47 10.42
N THR A 214 -3.42 -5.28 10.87
CA THR A 214 -2.47 -4.28 11.40
C THR A 214 -1.63 -4.84 12.53
N ARG A 215 -2.26 -5.41 13.57
CA ARG A 215 -1.52 -5.98 14.71
C ARG A 215 -0.55 -7.08 14.29
N PHE A 216 -0.98 -7.98 13.41
CA PHE A 216 -0.11 -9.05 12.93
C PHE A 216 1.08 -8.50 12.13
N LEU A 217 0.87 -7.49 11.28
CA LEU A 217 1.95 -6.85 10.53
C LEU A 217 2.95 -6.12 11.44
N GLU A 218 2.46 -5.40 12.44
CA GLU A 218 3.31 -4.73 13.44
C GLU A 218 4.15 -5.75 14.22
N ASP A 219 3.55 -6.85 14.65
CA ASP A 219 4.23 -7.95 15.31
C ASP A 219 5.30 -8.59 14.40
N PHE A 220 4.98 -8.81 13.13
CA PHE A 220 5.92 -9.36 12.15
C PHE A 220 7.09 -8.41 11.88
N ILE A 221 6.84 -7.11 11.71
CA ILE A 221 7.89 -6.08 11.57
C ILE A 221 8.78 -6.09 12.81
N GLY A 222 8.20 -6.14 14.01
CA GLY A 222 8.94 -6.26 15.27
C GLY A 222 9.85 -7.49 15.31
N PHE A 223 9.35 -8.63 14.83
CA PHE A 223 10.11 -9.87 14.70
C PHE A 223 11.25 -9.74 13.69
N GLN A 224 10.97 -9.28 12.47
CA GLN A 224 11.96 -9.12 11.41
C GLN A 224 13.07 -8.17 11.84
N ASN A 225 12.73 -7.01 12.40
CA ASN A 225 13.72 -6.00 12.78
C ASN A 225 14.68 -6.52 13.84
N ARG A 226 14.19 -7.31 14.80
CA ARG A 226 15.05 -7.97 15.79
C ARG A 226 15.95 -9.03 15.16
N VAL A 227 15.42 -9.88 14.28
CA VAL A 227 16.23 -10.89 13.57
C VAL A 227 17.30 -10.23 12.69
N ALA A 228 16.93 -9.22 11.91
CA ALA A 228 17.84 -8.42 11.09
C ALA A 228 18.94 -7.74 11.93
N SER A 229 18.63 -7.38 13.17
CA SER A 229 19.58 -6.83 14.15
C SER A 229 20.44 -7.91 14.85
N GLY A 230 20.46 -9.14 14.35
CA GLY A 230 21.31 -10.22 14.86
C GLY A 230 20.65 -11.14 15.88
N TRP A 231 19.36 -10.96 16.19
CA TRP A 231 18.66 -11.87 17.09
C TRP A 231 18.45 -13.26 16.45
N ARG A 232 18.29 -14.30 17.29
CA ARG A 232 18.08 -15.70 16.89
C ARG A 232 16.99 -16.33 17.76
N LEU A 233 16.10 -17.11 17.15
CA LEU A 233 15.16 -17.94 17.90
C LEU A 233 15.91 -18.91 18.81
N ASP A 234 15.45 -19.03 20.06
CA ASP A 234 15.88 -20.11 20.94
C ASP A 234 15.36 -21.46 20.41
N GLY A 235 16.01 -22.56 20.81
CA GLY A 235 15.69 -23.89 20.31
C GLY A 235 14.25 -24.35 20.60
N ALA A 236 13.68 -23.97 21.75
CA ALA A 236 12.32 -24.36 22.12
C ALA A 236 11.28 -23.60 21.27
N SER A 237 11.50 -22.31 21.05
CA SER A 237 10.68 -21.48 20.16
C SER A 237 10.80 -21.94 18.71
N ALA A 238 12.01 -22.27 18.24
CA ALA A 238 12.26 -22.75 16.89
C ALA A 238 11.58 -24.11 16.60
N LEU A 239 11.53 -25.02 17.58
CA LEU A 239 10.80 -26.29 17.49
C LEU A 239 9.29 -26.08 17.51
N ARG A 240 8.81 -25.15 18.33
CA ARG A 240 7.38 -24.86 18.47
C ARG A 240 6.79 -24.12 17.26
N TRP A 241 7.55 -23.23 16.63
CA TRP A 241 7.11 -22.42 15.50
C TRP A 241 8.05 -22.59 14.29
N PRO A 242 7.91 -23.70 13.54
CA PRO A 242 8.79 -24.01 12.40
C PRO A 242 8.77 -22.95 11.30
N LEU A 243 7.62 -22.30 11.06
CA LEU A 243 7.53 -21.22 10.07
C LEU A 243 8.34 -20.00 10.52
N ALA A 244 8.25 -19.58 11.79
CA ALA A 244 9.06 -18.49 12.32
C ALA A 244 10.56 -18.77 12.19
N ARG A 245 10.97 -20.03 12.42
CA ARG A 245 12.35 -20.47 12.20
C ARG A 245 12.76 -20.29 10.74
N ARG A 246 11.98 -20.80 9.77
CA ARG A 246 12.29 -20.68 8.34
C ARG A 246 12.39 -19.21 7.90
N VAL A 247 11.45 -18.38 8.34
CA VAL A 247 11.46 -16.94 8.04
C VAL A 247 12.70 -16.27 8.64
N ALA A 248 13.05 -16.55 9.90
CA ALA A 248 14.26 -16.01 10.51
C ALA A 248 15.54 -16.47 9.80
N GLU A 249 15.66 -17.75 9.48
CA GLU A 249 16.80 -18.30 8.74
C GLU A 249 16.97 -17.59 7.40
N ARG A 250 15.88 -17.32 6.69
CA ARG A 250 15.89 -16.60 5.41
C ARG A 250 16.28 -15.14 5.56
N ILE A 251 15.72 -14.42 6.55
CA ILE A 251 16.11 -13.03 6.88
C ILE A 251 17.63 -12.94 7.08
N LEU A 252 18.22 -13.92 7.77
CA LEU A 252 19.65 -13.93 8.09
C LEU A 252 20.52 -14.34 6.91
N ALA A 253 20.12 -15.38 6.19
CA ALA A 253 20.85 -15.88 5.02
C ALA A 253 20.92 -14.81 3.92
N GLU A 254 19.82 -14.11 3.68
CA GLU A 254 19.72 -13.06 2.65
C GLU A 254 20.09 -11.66 3.16
N ARG A 255 20.40 -11.52 4.46
CA ARG A 255 20.70 -10.23 5.10
C ARG A 255 19.61 -9.18 4.86
N ARG A 256 18.34 -9.58 5.02
CA ARG A 256 17.19 -8.69 4.81
C ARG A 256 17.24 -7.52 5.80
N PRO A 257 17.01 -6.28 5.35
CA PRO A 257 17.09 -5.11 6.21
C PRO A 257 15.89 -5.04 7.16
N PRO A 258 15.96 -4.17 8.19
CA PRO A 258 14.79 -3.79 8.95
C PRO A 258 13.72 -3.13 8.07
N LEU A 259 12.48 -3.30 8.50
CA LEU A 259 11.26 -2.76 7.90
C LEU A 259 10.76 -1.57 8.70
N HIS A 260 10.20 -0.60 7.98
CA HIS A 260 9.51 0.54 8.55
C HIS A 260 7.99 0.36 8.40
N PRO A 261 7.20 0.51 9.48
CA PRO A 261 5.74 0.54 9.37
C PRO A 261 5.31 1.80 8.62
N TRP A 262 4.41 1.66 7.66
CA TRP A 262 3.94 2.74 6.80
C TRP A 262 2.42 2.86 6.90
N GLY A 263 1.91 4.05 6.64
CA GLY A 263 0.48 4.34 6.70
C GLY A 263 0.00 4.88 5.37
N GLY A 264 -1.12 4.38 4.90
CA GLY A 264 -1.76 4.89 3.69
C GLY A 264 -3.26 5.03 3.87
N SER A 265 -3.84 6.06 3.26
CA SER A 265 -5.28 6.26 3.38
C SER A 265 -6.01 5.25 2.51
N ASP A 266 -5.54 4.96 1.29
CA ASP A 266 -6.22 4.10 0.31
C ASP A 266 -7.67 4.52 0.07
N ALA A 267 -7.89 5.83 0.20
CA ALA A 267 -9.20 6.42 0.10
C ALA A 267 -9.60 6.59 -1.37
N HIS A 268 -10.79 6.09 -1.68
CA HIS A 268 -11.37 6.10 -3.04
C HIS A 268 -12.43 7.20 -3.23
N SER A 269 -12.96 7.77 -2.14
CA SER A 269 -14.06 8.75 -2.26
C SER A 269 -14.05 9.88 -1.23
N HIS A 270 -13.64 9.62 0.00
CA HIS A 270 -13.56 10.60 1.08
C HIS A 270 -12.64 10.11 2.22
N ASP A 271 -12.58 10.85 3.32
CA ASP A 271 -11.81 10.48 4.53
C ASP A 271 -10.31 10.26 4.24
N PHE A 272 -9.76 11.13 3.39
CA PHE A 272 -8.40 11.03 2.87
C PHE A 272 -7.31 11.12 3.94
N ASP A 273 -7.66 11.66 5.11
CA ASP A 273 -6.77 11.95 6.21
C ASP A 273 -6.95 10.98 7.41
N ARG A 274 -7.77 9.93 7.21
CA ARG A 274 -8.00 8.81 8.16
C ARG A 274 -6.73 8.12 8.62
N VAL A 275 -5.77 8.00 7.71
CA VAL A 275 -4.43 7.49 7.94
C VAL A 275 -3.47 8.41 7.22
N THR A 276 -2.54 9.00 7.96
CA THR A 276 -1.50 9.89 7.45
C THR A 276 -0.14 9.51 8.02
N VAL A 277 0.93 10.02 7.42
CA VAL A 277 2.28 9.90 7.94
C VAL A 277 2.73 11.27 8.44
N ARG A 278 3.08 11.34 9.73
CA ARG A 278 3.85 12.47 10.26
C ARG A 278 5.29 12.32 9.82
N PHE A 279 5.74 13.22 8.96
CA PHE A 279 7.11 13.32 8.47
C PHE A 279 7.84 14.46 9.20
N LEU A 280 8.97 14.16 9.86
CA LEU A 280 9.87 15.19 10.35
C LEU A 280 10.76 15.67 9.21
N ALA A 281 10.51 16.84 8.64
CA ALA A 281 11.32 17.44 7.59
C ALA A 281 12.54 18.19 8.13
N ASP A 282 13.55 18.35 7.27
CA ASP A 282 14.76 19.14 7.54
C ASP A 282 14.59 20.64 7.29
N ARG A 283 13.46 21.04 6.70
CA ARG A 283 13.12 22.44 6.36
C ARG A 283 11.64 22.72 6.61
N PRO A 284 11.25 23.99 6.87
CA PRO A 284 9.89 24.34 7.27
C PRO A 284 8.83 24.13 6.18
N ALA A 285 9.19 24.24 4.91
CA ALA A 285 8.29 24.01 3.77
C ALA A 285 8.87 22.93 2.85
N PRO A 286 8.74 21.63 3.19
CA PRO A 286 9.27 20.56 2.37
C PRO A 286 8.43 20.35 1.10
N ALA A 287 9.09 19.80 0.09
CA ALA A 287 8.47 19.24 -1.11
C ALA A 287 8.30 17.73 -0.95
N ALA A 288 7.54 17.11 -1.86
CA ALA A 288 7.42 15.65 -1.89
C ALA A 288 8.80 14.96 -2.05
N GLY A 289 9.72 15.59 -2.80
CA GLY A 289 11.10 15.12 -2.95
C GLY A 289 11.87 14.98 -1.63
N ASP A 290 11.59 15.80 -0.60
CA ASP A 290 12.24 15.67 0.71
C ASP A 290 11.78 14.40 1.44
N LEU A 291 10.49 14.07 1.31
CA LEU A 291 9.92 12.81 1.84
C LEU A 291 10.54 11.61 1.12
N PHE A 292 10.64 11.67 -0.22
CA PHE A 292 11.25 10.60 -1.02
C PHE A 292 12.72 10.43 -0.70
N ARG A 293 13.47 11.53 -0.54
CA ARG A 293 14.87 11.52 -0.11
C ARG A 293 15.02 10.83 1.24
N ALA A 294 14.18 11.17 2.22
CA ALA A 294 14.19 10.51 3.53
C ALA A 294 13.85 9.00 3.42
N MET A 295 12.91 8.62 2.56
CA MET A 295 12.59 7.21 2.30
C MET A 295 13.75 6.45 1.65
N ILE A 296 14.50 7.06 0.73
CA ILE A 296 15.56 6.39 -0.05
C ILE A 296 16.88 6.36 0.71
N GLU A 297 17.30 7.49 1.27
CA GLU A 297 18.70 7.70 1.68
C GLU A 297 18.95 7.35 3.15
N ARG A 298 17.92 7.34 3.99
CA ARG A 298 18.08 7.13 5.43
C ARG A 298 17.84 5.68 5.83
N PRO A 299 18.80 5.00 6.49
CA PRO A 299 18.60 3.65 7.00
C PRO A 299 17.33 3.56 7.85
N VAL A 300 16.60 2.44 7.74
CA VAL A 300 15.33 2.25 8.45
C VAL A 300 15.52 2.36 9.97
N GLU A 301 16.63 1.87 10.49
CA GLU A 301 16.99 1.94 11.90
C GLU A 301 17.05 3.41 12.38
N ALA A 302 17.66 4.28 11.58
CA ALA A 302 17.73 5.72 11.90
C ALA A 302 16.33 6.37 11.83
N LEU A 303 15.52 5.98 10.84
CA LEU A 303 14.14 6.48 10.72
C LEU A 303 13.29 6.11 11.95
N LEU A 304 13.41 4.86 12.43
CA LEU A 304 12.72 4.34 13.60
C LEU A 304 13.20 5.01 14.90
N ILE A 305 14.52 5.16 15.08
CA ILE A 305 15.11 5.77 16.29
C ILE A 305 14.72 7.25 16.39
N ASP A 306 14.81 7.98 15.29
CA ASP A 306 14.52 9.42 15.27
C ASP A 306 13.03 9.72 15.23
N GLY A 307 12.18 8.71 15.03
CA GLY A 307 10.74 8.89 14.81
C GLY A 307 10.46 9.80 13.62
N THR A 308 11.26 9.66 12.55
CA THR A 308 11.20 10.51 11.35
C THR A 308 9.88 10.37 10.64
N PHE A 309 9.37 9.14 10.58
CA PHE A 309 8.05 8.83 10.07
C PHE A 309 7.25 8.18 11.19
N GLN A 310 6.01 8.62 11.34
CA GLN A 310 5.08 8.02 12.28
C GLN A 310 3.70 7.92 11.63
N VAL A 311 3.14 6.72 11.64
CA VAL A 311 1.77 6.50 11.21
C VAL A 311 0.83 7.18 12.21
N GLN A 312 -0.09 7.99 11.70
CA GLN A 312 -1.15 8.65 12.45
C GLN A 312 -2.49 8.23 11.90
N GLY A 313 -3.47 8.04 12.77
CA GLY A 313 -4.81 7.59 12.39
C GLY A 313 -5.10 6.15 12.79
N ARG A 314 -6.20 5.60 12.27
CA ARG A 314 -6.69 4.27 12.61
C ARG A 314 -7.12 3.53 11.34
N PRO A 315 -7.04 2.19 11.34
CA PRO A 315 -7.60 1.40 10.26
C PRO A 315 -9.10 1.69 10.11
N GLY A 316 -9.62 1.52 8.89
CA GLY A 316 -11.03 1.70 8.64
C GLY A 316 -11.89 0.70 9.40
N THR A 317 -13.16 1.04 9.52
CA THR A 317 -14.17 0.11 10.03
C THR A 317 -14.88 -0.56 8.86
N ALA A 318 -15.47 -1.73 9.09
CA ALA A 318 -16.35 -2.34 8.09
C ALA A 318 -17.48 -1.38 7.62
N TRP A 319 -17.92 -0.48 8.51
CA TRP A 319 -18.91 0.54 8.20
C TRP A 319 -18.39 1.64 7.27
N SER A 320 -17.16 2.13 7.45
CA SER A 320 -16.58 3.13 6.55
C SER A 320 -16.34 2.54 5.16
N VAL A 321 -15.87 1.29 5.09
CA VAL A 321 -15.73 0.55 3.82
C VAL A 321 -17.09 0.38 3.14
N LEU A 322 -18.12 -0.02 3.89
CA LEU A 322 -19.47 -0.16 3.34
C LEU A 322 -20.04 1.17 2.83
N ASP A 323 -19.83 2.29 3.54
CA ASP A 323 -20.27 3.62 3.10
C ASP A 323 -19.59 4.04 1.78
N ASP A 324 -18.27 3.83 1.67
CA ASP A 324 -17.52 4.06 0.43
C ASP A 324 -18.10 3.23 -0.73
N VAL A 325 -18.27 1.91 -0.52
CA VAL A 325 -18.84 1.00 -1.52
C VAL A 325 -20.24 1.45 -1.96
N VAL A 326 -21.12 1.81 -1.02
CA VAL A 326 -22.48 2.26 -1.34
C VAL A 326 -22.45 3.55 -2.16
N ARG A 327 -21.62 4.53 -1.80
CA ARG A 327 -21.48 5.78 -2.57
C ARG A 327 -20.96 5.53 -3.98
N ILE A 328 -19.97 4.66 -4.13
CA ILE A 328 -19.41 4.25 -5.43
C ILE A 328 -20.51 3.62 -6.28
N VAL A 329 -21.28 2.67 -5.74
CA VAL A 329 -22.40 2.03 -6.44
C VAL A 329 -23.43 3.07 -6.89
N VAL A 330 -23.88 3.95 -6.00
CA VAL A 330 -24.88 4.99 -6.31
C VAL A 330 -24.41 5.91 -7.43
N ARG A 331 -23.15 6.37 -7.37
CA ARG A 331 -22.56 7.24 -8.39
C ARG A 331 -22.46 6.55 -9.75
N ASN A 332 -22.09 5.27 -9.78
CA ASN A 332 -22.05 4.49 -11.02
C ASN A 332 -23.44 4.31 -11.63
N LEU A 333 -24.47 4.03 -10.82
CA LEU A 333 -25.84 3.92 -11.31
C LEU A 333 -26.32 5.26 -11.92
N TRP A 334 -26.01 6.37 -11.25
CA TRP A 334 -26.34 7.69 -11.76
C TRP A 334 -25.62 8.02 -13.07
N ARG A 335 -24.32 7.69 -13.17
CA ARG A 335 -23.50 7.88 -14.38
C ARG A 335 -24.06 7.08 -15.56
N ASN A 336 -24.52 5.86 -15.32
CA ASN A 336 -25.03 4.95 -16.34
C ASN A 336 -26.57 5.01 -16.50
N ARG A 337 -27.26 6.01 -15.93
CA ARG A 337 -28.74 6.08 -15.91
C ARG A 337 -29.40 6.05 -17.29
N GLY A 338 -28.76 6.64 -18.30
CA GLY A 338 -29.26 6.61 -19.69
C GLY A 338 -29.24 5.21 -20.30
N GLU A 339 -28.29 4.39 -19.87
CA GLU A 339 -28.07 3.02 -20.35
C GLU A 339 -28.86 1.97 -19.54
N ILE A 340 -29.13 2.25 -18.27
CA ILE A 340 -29.85 1.33 -17.38
C ILE A 340 -31.36 1.37 -17.67
N GLY A 341 -31.90 2.43 -18.25
CA GLY A 341 -33.34 2.56 -18.54
C GLY A 341 -34.18 2.79 -17.29
N GLY A 342 -35.46 2.38 -17.32
CA GLY A 342 -36.41 2.63 -16.23
C GLY A 342 -36.12 1.86 -14.92
N LEU A 343 -36.89 2.17 -13.87
CA LEU A 343 -36.68 1.69 -12.48
C LEU A 343 -36.47 0.17 -12.36
N ARG A 344 -37.19 -0.66 -13.12
CA ARG A 344 -37.05 -2.13 -13.07
C ARG A 344 -35.66 -2.62 -13.49
N ALA A 345 -35.07 -2.01 -14.50
CA ALA A 345 -33.75 -2.37 -14.98
C ALA A 345 -32.65 -1.85 -14.05
N ALA A 346 -32.85 -0.69 -13.42
CA ALA A 346 -32.02 -0.22 -12.32
C ALA A 346 -32.04 -1.19 -11.13
N SER A 347 -33.22 -1.66 -10.68
CA SER A 347 -33.30 -2.62 -9.58
C SER A 347 -32.66 -3.98 -9.88
N ARG A 348 -32.65 -4.43 -11.15
CA ARG A 348 -31.92 -5.65 -11.55
C ARG A 348 -30.41 -5.43 -11.56
N THR A 349 -29.95 -4.31 -12.13
CA THR A 349 -28.55 -3.90 -12.16
C THR A 349 -27.98 -3.78 -10.74
N ILE A 350 -28.69 -3.10 -9.83
CA ILE A 350 -28.30 -2.97 -8.42
C ILE A 350 -28.14 -4.32 -7.76
N ARG A 351 -29.12 -5.23 -7.94
CA ARG A 351 -29.06 -6.58 -7.36
C ARG A 351 -27.90 -7.40 -7.92
N GLY A 352 -27.67 -7.34 -9.23
CA GLY A 352 -26.55 -8.03 -9.89
C GLY A 352 -25.19 -7.51 -9.40
N ALA A 353 -24.98 -6.19 -9.42
CA ALA A 353 -23.76 -5.55 -8.92
C ALA A 353 -23.54 -5.84 -7.43
N ARG A 354 -24.59 -5.75 -6.60
CA ARG A 354 -24.52 -6.09 -5.17
C ARG A 354 -24.12 -7.54 -4.94
N ARG A 355 -24.66 -8.49 -5.71
CA ARG A 355 -24.29 -9.91 -5.63
C ARG A 355 -22.80 -10.10 -5.91
N VAL A 356 -22.32 -9.58 -7.03
CA VAL A 356 -20.90 -9.69 -7.43
C VAL A 356 -19.97 -9.06 -6.40
N VAL A 357 -20.28 -7.85 -5.94
CA VAL A 357 -19.48 -7.16 -4.90
C VAL A 357 -19.48 -7.96 -3.60
N ALA A 358 -20.63 -8.49 -3.17
CA ALA A 358 -20.72 -9.29 -1.95
C ALA A 358 -19.96 -10.62 -2.07
N GLU A 359 -20.00 -11.28 -3.23
CA GLU A 359 -19.24 -12.51 -3.50
C GLU A 359 -17.73 -12.23 -3.47
N GLU A 360 -17.27 -11.15 -4.11
CA GLU A 360 -15.85 -10.80 -4.14
C GLU A 360 -15.33 -10.35 -2.76
N LEU A 361 -16.07 -9.50 -2.04
CA LEU A 361 -15.72 -9.11 -0.68
C LEU A 361 -15.71 -10.32 0.25
N GLY A 362 -16.72 -11.20 0.16
CA GLY A 362 -16.77 -12.44 0.93
C GLY A 362 -15.58 -13.37 0.65
N ARG A 363 -15.13 -13.45 -0.62
CA ARG A 363 -13.93 -14.21 -1.01
C ARG A 363 -12.67 -13.62 -0.36
N ARG A 364 -12.51 -12.30 -0.39
CA ARG A 364 -11.36 -11.59 0.22
C ARG A 364 -11.35 -11.74 1.74
N ASP A 365 -12.49 -11.52 2.39
CA ASP A 365 -12.66 -11.67 3.85
C ASP A 365 -12.32 -13.10 4.30
N CYS A 366 -12.84 -14.10 3.58
CA CYS A 366 -12.55 -15.51 3.86
C CYS A 366 -11.04 -15.79 3.74
N ARG A 367 -10.41 -15.32 2.66
CA ARG A 367 -8.98 -15.52 2.44
C ARG A 367 -8.12 -14.85 3.51
N GLN A 368 -8.47 -13.63 3.89
CA GLN A 368 -7.79 -12.90 4.95
C GLN A 368 -7.95 -13.62 6.29
N ALA A 369 -9.15 -14.10 6.61
CA ALA A 369 -9.40 -14.88 7.82
C ALA A 369 -8.59 -16.19 7.84
N GLU A 370 -8.47 -16.89 6.71
CA GLU A 370 -7.63 -18.08 6.57
C GLU A 370 -6.15 -17.77 6.83
N LEU A 371 -5.63 -16.68 6.27
CA LEU A 371 -4.26 -16.22 6.48
C LEU A 371 -3.99 -15.89 7.95
N LEU A 372 -4.89 -15.13 8.59
CA LEU A 372 -4.78 -14.77 10.00
C LEU A 372 -4.91 -16.01 10.91
N ALA A 373 -5.77 -16.97 10.56
CA ALA A 373 -5.90 -18.22 11.30
C ALA A 373 -4.68 -19.12 11.14
N ALA A 374 -4.09 -19.20 9.93
CA ALA A 374 -2.83 -19.90 9.69
C ALA A 374 -1.70 -19.25 10.48
N ALA A 375 -1.63 -17.92 10.45
CA ALA A 375 -0.70 -17.15 11.26
C ALA A 375 -0.83 -17.49 12.73
N ALA A 376 -2.02 -17.40 13.33
CA ALA A 376 -2.23 -17.72 14.75
C ALA A 376 -1.84 -19.15 15.15
N ARG A 377 -1.91 -20.12 14.22
CA ARG A 377 -1.47 -21.50 14.46
C ARG A 377 0.04 -21.68 14.33
N GLU A 378 0.63 -21.09 13.30
CA GLU A 378 2.01 -21.33 12.89
C GLU A 378 3.01 -20.33 13.48
N LEU A 379 2.51 -19.19 13.96
CA LEU A 379 3.26 -18.02 14.42
C LEU A 379 2.54 -17.38 15.61
N ASP A 380 3.24 -17.20 16.72
CA ASP A 380 2.77 -16.34 17.81
C ASP A 380 3.85 -15.31 18.06
N PHE A 381 3.89 -14.28 17.21
CA PHE A 381 4.96 -13.28 17.27
C PHE A 381 4.97 -12.58 18.62
N ALA A 382 3.83 -12.19 19.20
CA ALA A 382 3.79 -11.63 20.56
C ALA A 382 4.46 -12.54 21.60
N ARG A 383 4.22 -13.86 21.55
CA ARG A 383 4.85 -14.82 22.46
C ARG A 383 6.30 -15.14 22.11
N ILE A 384 6.65 -15.17 20.83
CA ILE A 384 8.03 -15.30 20.36
C ILE A 384 8.80 -14.09 20.90
N LEU A 385 8.33 -12.88 20.60
CA LEU A 385 8.86 -11.57 21.00
C LEU A 385 9.04 -11.40 22.51
N SER A 386 8.15 -11.96 23.33
CA SER A 386 8.27 -11.93 24.80
C SER A 386 9.27 -12.95 25.37
N ARG A 387 9.61 -14.00 24.60
CA ARG A 387 10.61 -15.02 24.96
C ARG A 387 11.99 -14.72 24.37
N MET A 388 12.11 -13.63 23.61
CA MET A 388 13.36 -13.26 22.94
C MET A 388 14.39 -12.76 23.94
N VAL A 389 15.35 -13.61 24.29
CA VAL A 389 16.52 -13.24 25.08
C VAL A 389 17.50 -12.50 24.18
N LEU A 390 17.95 -11.30 24.58
CA LEU A 390 19.15 -10.69 24.00
C LEU A 390 20.32 -11.63 24.28
N ARG A 391 20.91 -12.27 23.25
CA ARG A 391 22.24 -12.83 23.44
C ARG A 391 23.21 -11.65 23.62
N PRO A 392 23.96 -11.57 24.72
CA PRO A 392 25.05 -10.62 24.81
C PRO A 392 26.14 -11.11 23.86
N ALA A 393 26.20 -10.55 22.66
CA ALA A 393 27.35 -10.68 21.78
C ALA A 393 28.09 -9.33 21.83
N GLU A 394 29.12 -9.24 22.68
CA GLU A 394 30.25 -8.31 22.52
C GLU A 394 29.91 -6.88 22.08
N VAL A 395 28.86 -6.27 22.68
CA VAL A 395 28.49 -4.87 22.41
C VAL A 395 29.29 -3.98 23.36
N ALA A 396 30.30 -3.30 22.81
CA ALA A 396 30.81 -2.05 23.37
C ALA A 396 29.63 -1.13 23.72
N PRO A 397 29.69 -0.38 24.84
CA PRO A 397 28.49 0.14 25.49
C PRO A 397 27.81 1.25 24.66
N SER A 398 26.79 0.90 23.86
CA SER A 398 25.89 1.88 23.24
C SER A 398 24.44 1.65 23.73
N ARG A 399 24.08 2.47 24.71
CA ARG A 399 22.75 2.97 25.11
C ARG A 399 21.51 2.14 24.68
N ARG A 400 20.94 1.48 25.69
CA ARG A 400 19.54 1.10 25.92
C ARG A 400 18.51 1.66 24.90
N LEU A 401 18.10 0.83 23.96
CA LEU A 401 16.77 0.90 23.33
C LEU A 401 15.72 0.45 24.36
N ARG A 402 15.06 1.41 25.01
CA ARG A 402 13.77 1.15 25.64
C ARG A 402 12.70 1.28 24.56
N LEU A 403 12.05 0.16 24.26
CA LEU A 403 10.77 0.08 23.57
C LEU A 403 9.80 1.05 24.24
N ALA A 404 9.31 2.03 23.48
CA ALA A 404 8.21 2.89 23.92
C ALA A 404 6.94 2.03 24.01
N GLY A 405 6.41 1.94 25.23
CA GLY A 405 5.15 1.31 25.52
C GLY A 405 3.99 2.16 25.04
N VAL A 406 2.97 1.46 24.54
CA VAL A 406 1.60 1.92 24.44
C VAL A 406 1.02 1.97 25.84
N VAL A 407 0.61 3.17 26.28
CA VAL A 407 -0.57 3.39 27.13
C VAL A 407 -1.49 4.29 26.34
#